data_AF-A0A1I1NYD0-F1
#
_entry.id   AF-A0A1I1NYD0-F1
#
_cell.length_a   1.000
_cell.length_b   1.000
_cell.length_c   1.000
_cell.angle_alpha   90.00
_cell.angle_beta   90.00
_cell.angle_gamma   90.00
#
_symmetry.space_group_name_H-M   'P 1'
#
loop_
_entity.id
_entity.type
_entity.pdbx_description
1 polymer ?
#
loop_
_entity_poly.entity_id
_entity_poly.type
_entity_poly.pdbx_seq_one_letter_code
_entity_poly.pdbx_strand_id
1 'polypeptide(L)'
;MHHIDSQENAKNIIISLEDNFPVDCWTIDNIQVWPYIRIKLYYELLTIYDKKQDVKANKPLARSSNKVVVFFKIIKAFFASEVFFFKLKQKKILFFGAHFHRVLNDGIYFNRFYDSIISHHNLQDDVYMVEYQKIYENMYNHKALIALSKQLDNYKLLLKLTRKQKKQNDSTCRI
;
A
#
# COMPACT_ATOMS: atom_id res chain seq x y z
N MET A 1 1.60 -12.84 -4.48
CA MET A 1 0.45 -13.32 -3.69
C MET A 1 0.84 -13.72 -2.27
N HIS A 2 2.10 -14.05 -1.99
CA HIS A 2 2.53 -14.71 -0.74
C HIS A 2 2.38 -13.99 0.61
N HIS A 3 2.23 -12.68 0.67
CA HIS A 3 2.06 -11.97 1.97
C HIS A 3 0.68 -12.22 2.60
N ILE A 4 -0.33 -12.56 1.81
CA ILE A 4 -1.65 -12.92 2.34
C ILE A 4 -1.63 -14.37 2.82
N ASP A 5 -1.01 -15.27 2.03
CA ASP A 5 -0.79 -16.67 2.41
C ASP A 5 -0.02 -16.79 3.75
N SER A 6 0.97 -15.93 4.00
CA SER A 6 1.71 -15.93 5.28
C SER A 6 0.87 -15.45 6.46
N GLN A 7 -0.01 -14.47 6.25
CA GLN A 7 -0.94 -13.98 7.29
C GLN A 7 -2.00 -15.02 7.64
N GLU A 8 -2.56 -15.70 6.64
CA GLU A 8 -3.56 -16.73 6.83
C GLU A 8 -2.97 -17.94 7.56
N ASN A 9 -1.75 -18.36 7.18
CA ASN A 9 -1.02 -19.40 7.90
C ASN A 9 -0.71 -18.99 9.35
N ALA A 10 -0.24 -17.77 9.58
CA ALA A 10 0.03 -17.27 10.93
C ALA A 10 -1.26 -17.24 11.79
N LYS A 11 -2.39 -16.83 11.20
CA LYS A 11 -3.70 -16.85 11.85
C LYS A 11 -4.11 -18.27 12.23
N ASN A 12 -3.99 -19.23 11.30
CA ASN A 12 -4.38 -20.62 11.55
C ASN A 12 -3.53 -21.27 12.64
N ILE A 13 -2.22 -20.98 12.70
CA ILE A 13 -1.35 -21.43 13.80
C ILE A 13 -1.83 -20.87 15.13
N ILE A 14 -2.13 -19.56 15.21
CA ILE A 14 -2.63 -18.95 16.44
C ILE A 14 -3.95 -19.58 16.87
N ILE A 15 -4.92 -19.74 15.97
CA ILE A 15 -6.20 -20.38 16.27
C ILE A 15 -5.97 -21.79 16.81
N SER A 16 -5.10 -22.58 16.18
CA SER A 16 -4.79 -23.92 16.67
C SER A 16 -4.17 -23.93 18.07
N LEU A 17 -3.42 -22.89 18.46
CA LEU A 17 -2.93 -22.76 19.84
C LEU A 17 -4.06 -22.38 20.80
N GLU A 18 -4.96 -21.50 20.39
CA GLU A 18 -6.14 -21.12 21.18
C GLU A 18 -7.08 -22.31 21.41
N ASP A 19 -7.19 -23.23 20.44
CA ASP A 19 -7.99 -24.45 20.55
C ASP A 19 -7.35 -25.52 21.46
N ASN A 20 -6.02 -25.58 21.50
CA ASN A 20 -5.28 -26.63 22.21
C ASN A 20 -4.83 -26.25 23.63
N PHE A 21 -4.84 -24.95 23.97
CA PHE A 21 -4.36 -24.46 25.26
C PHE A 21 -5.41 -23.55 25.91
N PRO A 22 -5.54 -23.56 27.25
CA PRO A 22 -6.51 -22.71 27.97
C PRO A 22 -5.99 -21.27 28.10
N VAL A 23 -5.73 -20.62 26.97
CA VAL A 23 -5.10 -19.30 26.88
C VAL A 23 -5.88 -18.19 27.59
N ASP A 24 -7.20 -18.35 27.69
CA ASP A 24 -8.07 -17.41 28.39
C ASP A 24 -7.82 -17.38 29.90
N CYS A 25 -7.29 -18.47 30.45
CA CYS A 25 -6.95 -18.60 31.87
C CYS A 25 -5.53 -18.12 32.19
N TRP A 26 -4.76 -17.66 31.20
CA TRP A 26 -3.36 -17.25 31.41
C TRP A 26 -3.30 -15.85 32.00
N THR A 27 -3.29 -15.78 33.32
CA THR A 27 -3.20 -14.53 34.09
C THR A 27 -2.01 -14.52 35.03
N ILE A 28 -1.29 -13.39 35.10
CA ILE A 28 -0.25 -13.13 36.10
C ILE A 28 -0.61 -11.80 36.77
N ASP A 29 -0.69 -11.77 38.10
CA ASP A 29 -1.06 -10.56 38.86
C ASP A 29 -2.34 -9.88 38.32
N ASN A 30 -3.36 -10.69 38.01
CA ASN A 30 -4.64 -10.27 37.39
C ASN A 30 -4.53 -9.64 35.99
N ILE A 31 -3.38 -9.77 35.32
CA ILE A 31 -3.17 -9.32 33.95
C ILE A 31 -3.30 -10.52 33.01
N GLN A 32 -4.21 -10.44 32.03
CA GLN A 32 -4.32 -11.44 30.97
C GLN A 32 -3.10 -11.36 30.05
N VAL A 33 -2.30 -12.42 30.03
CA VAL A 33 -0.99 -12.41 29.35
C VAL A 33 -1.12 -12.81 27.88
N TRP A 34 -2.15 -13.59 27.53
CA TRP A 34 -2.33 -14.11 26.18
C TRP A 34 -2.34 -13.03 25.08
N PRO A 35 -3.02 -11.88 25.20
CA PRO A 35 -2.98 -10.84 24.17
C PRO A 35 -1.56 -10.36 23.80
N TYR A 36 -0.67 -10.26 24.80
CA TYR A 36 0.72 -9.85 24.57
C TYR A 36 1.52 -10.94 23.86
N ILE A 37 1.33 -12.20 24.27
CA ILE A 37 1.96 -13.36 23.64
C ILE A 37 1.48 -13.47 22.19
N ARG A 38 0.17 -13.37 21.96
CA ARG A 38 -0.47 -13.43 20.64
C ARG A 38 0.12 -12.41 19.67
N ILE A 39 0.28 -11.17 20.11
CA ILE A 39 0.89 -10.11 19.27
C ILE A 39 2.34 -10.45 18.93
N LYS A 40 3.17 -10.82 19.93
CA LYS A 40 4.58 -11.18 19.70
C LYS A 40 4.71 -12.37 18.76
N LEU A 41 3.95 -13.42 19.01
CA LEU A 41 3.94 -14.64 18.22
C LEU A 41 3.54 -14.34 16.77
N TYR A 42 2.50 -13.54 16.56
CA TYR A 42 2.06 -13.14 15.23
C TYR A 42 3.17 -12.43 14.44
N TYR A 43 3.85 -11.46 15.06
CA TYR A 43 4.96 -10.75 14.42
C TYR A 43 6.15 -11.67 14.09
N GLU A 44 6.52 -12.57 15.01
CA GLU A 44 7.59 -13.54 14.78
C GLU A 44 7.25 -14.50 13.62
N LEU A 45 6.02 -15.02 13.60
CA LEU A 45 5.54 -15.87 12.51
C LEU A 45 5.69 -15.16 11.16
N LEU A 46 5.22 -13.92 11.04
CA LEU A 46 5.34 -13.13 9.80
C LEU A 46 6.82 -12.91 9.39
N THR A 47 7.69 -12.60 10.36
CA THR A 47 9.10 -12.30 10.10
C THR A 47 9.88 -13.53 9.62
N ILE A 48 9.57 -14.72 10.15
CA ILE A 48 10.19 -15.99 9.73
C ILE A 48 9.86 -16.30 8.26
N TYR A 49 8.65 -15.97 7.81
CA TYR A 49 8.24 -16.19 6.42
C TYR A 49 8.89 -15.21 5.44
N ASP A 50 9.07 -13.95 5.83
CA ASP A 50 9.70 -12.93 4.98
C ASP A 50 11.20 -13.19 4.77
N LYS A 51 11.93 -13.60 5.82
CA LYS A 51 13.38 -13.89 5.73
C LYS A 51 13.75 -15.00 4.75
N LYS A 52 12.84 -15.93 4.45
CA LYS A 52 13.07 -17.00 3.47
C LYS A 52 13.04 -16.51 2.02
N GLN A 53 12.57 -15.29 1.74
CA GLN A 53 12.33 -14.80 0.38
C GLN A 53 13.39 -13.82 -0.14
N ASP A 54 14.19 -13.18 0.72
CA ASP A 54 15.11 -12.11 0.33
C ASP A 54 16.43 -12.56 -0.34
N VAL A 55 16.55 -13.81 -0.79
CA VAL A 55 17.80 -14.34 -1.38
C VAL A 55 17.98 -14.01 -2.88
N LYS A 56 17.17 -13.11 -3.47
CA LYS A 56 17.40 -12.65 -4.86
C LYS A 56 17.64 -11.16 -4.93
N ALA A 57 18.84 -10.76 -4.51
CA ALA A 57 19.41 -9.46 -4.80
C ALA A 57 19.59 -9.30 -6.33
N ASN A 58 18.67 -8.57 -6.96
CA ASN A 58 18.82 -8.13 -8.35
C ASN A 58 19.96 -7.11 -8.42
N LYS A 59 21.04 -7.47 -9.13
CA LYS A 59 22.14 -6.55 -9.45
C LYS A 59 21.61 -5.38 -10.28
N PRO A 60 21.98 -4.12 -9.99
CA PRO A 60 21.56 -2.99 -10.80
C PRO A 60 22.22 -3.08 -12.18
N LEU A 61 21.42 -3.31 -13.23
CA LEU A 61 21.87 -3.16 -14.61
C LEU A 61 22.29 -1.70 -14.87
N ALA A 62 23.50 -1.53 -15.43
CA ALA A 62 24.08 -0.25 -15.77
C ALA A 62 23.13 0.53 -16.70
N ARG A 63 22.68 1.70 -16.22
CA ARG A 63 21.65 2.51 -16.87
C ARG A 63 22.31 3.45 -17.89
N SER A 64 22.49 3.00 -19.13
CA SER A 64 22.82 3.91 -20.24
C SER A 64 21.64 4.85 -20.48
N SER A 65 21.77 6.12 -20.08
CA SER A 65 20.68 7.09 -20.17
C SER A 65 20.69 7.79 -21.53
N ASN A 66 19.93 7.26 -22.49
CA ASN A 66 19.66 7.98 -23.73
C ASN A 66 18.75 9.19 -23.44
N LYS A 67 19.22 10.41 -23.74
CA LYS A 67 18.52 11.69 -23.45
C LYS A 67 17.13 11.76 -24.11
N VAL A 68 16.99 11.19 -25.31
CA VAL A 68 15.72 11.15 -26.06
C VAL A 68 14.67 10.33 -25.30
N VAL A 69 15.07 9.18 -24.75
CA VAL A 69 14.17 8.32 -23.96
C VAL A 69 13.71 9.03 -22.68
N VAL A 70 14.58 9.82 -22.06
CA VAL A 70 14.21 10.63 -20.89
C VAL A 70 13.19 11.71 -21.25
N PHE A 71 13.39 12.40 -22.38
CA PHE A 71 12.47 13.43 -22.85
C PHE A 71 11.05 12.89 -23.11
N PHE A 72 10.93 11.78 -23.85
CA PHE A 72 9.62 11.15 -24.08
C PHE A 72 8.96 10.66 -22.78
N LYS A 73 9.73 10.17 -21.80
CA LYS A 73 9.21 9.81 -20.48
C LYS A 73 8.60 11.00 -19.75
N ILE A 74 9.21 12.17 -19.84
CA ILE A 74 8.73 13.40 -19.22
C ILE A 74 7.43 13.85 -19.87
N ILE A 75 7.39 13.92 -21.20
CA ILE A 75 6.18 14.28 -21.94
C ILE A 75 5.03 13.33 -21.56
N LYS A 76 5.29 12.02 -21.59
CA LYS A 76 4.30 11.02 -21.19
C LYS A 76 3.83 11.22 -19.75
N ALA A 77 4.73 11.49 -18.81
CA ALA A 77 4.39 11.73 -17.41
C ALA A 77 3.55 13.00 -17.23
N PHE A 78 3.84 14.07 -17.97
CA PHE A 78 3.07 15.31 -17.99
C PHE A 78 1.64 15.04 -18.43
N PHE A 79 1.44 14.52 -19.65
CA PHE A 79 0.11 14.20 -20.17
C PHE A 79 -0.63 13.19 -19.30
N ALA A 80 0.05 12.16 -18.78
CA ALA A 80 -0.58 11.19 -17.89
C ALA A 80 -1.08 11.83 -16.59
N SER A 81 -0.34 12.79 -16.03
CA SER A 81 -0.73 13.51 -14.82
C SER A 81 -1.92 14.43 -15.10
N GLU A 82 -1.86 15.22 -16.17
CA GLU A 82 -2.96 16.10 -16.58
C GLU A 82 -4.24 15.29 -16.83
N VAL A 83 -4.17 14.25 -17.67
CA VAL A 83 -5.31 13.37 -17.95
C VAL A 83 -5.86 12.72 -16.68
N PHE A 84 -5.00 12.37 -15.72
CA PHE A 84 -5.44 11.85 -14.44
C PHE A 84 -6.27 12.89 -13.68
N PHE A 85 -5.76 14.11 -13.49
CA PHE A 85 -6.48 15.16 -12.77
C PHE A 85 -7.78 15.58 -13.48
N PHE A 86 -7.78 15.67 -14.81
CA PHE A 86 -9.00 15.96 -15.58
C PHE A 86 -10.09 14.88 -15.46
N LYS A 87 -9.71 13.62 -15.24
CA LYS A 87 -10.66 12.51 -15.06
C LYS A 87 -11.24 12.44 -13.65
N LEU A 88 -10.66 13.15 -12.68
CA LEU A 88 -11.17 13.15 -11.32
C LEU A 88 -12.48 13.95 -11.26
N LYS A 89 -13.57 13.25 -10.93
CA LYS A 89 -14.82 13.85 -10.52
C LYS A 89 -14.69 14.42 -9.11
N GLN A 90 -15.50 15.43 -8.78
CA GLN A 90 -15.63 15.89 -7.40
C GLN A 90 -16.27 14.77 -6.55
N LYS A 91 -15.62 14.44 -5.43
CA LYS A 91 -16.10 13.47 -4.44
C LYS A 91 -15.99 14.14 -3.07
N LYS A 92 -16.86 13.77 -2.13
CA LYS A 92 -16.94 14.40 -0.81
C LYS A 92 -15.88 13.87 0.16
N ILE A 93 -15.51 12.60 0.01
CA ILE A 93 -14.69 11.88 0.99
C ILE A 93 -13.50 11.24 0.30
N LEU A 94 -12.35 11.30 0.96
CA LEU A 94 -11.10 10.69 0.51
C LEU A 94 -10.61 9.71 1.57
N PHE A 95 -10.58 8.42 1.23
CA PHE A 95 -9.98 7.38 2.05
C PHE A 95 -8.58 7.06 1.57
N PHE A 96 -7.67 6.79 2.50
CA PHE A 96 -6.33 6.31 2.21
C PHE A 96 -6.17 4.87 2.66
N GLY A 97 -5.80 4.01 1.73
CA GLY A 97 -5.58 2.59 1.94
C GLY A 97 -4.12 2.21 1.77
N ALA A 98 -3.74 1.20 2.53
CA ALA A 98 -2.47 0.51 2.41
C ALA A 98 -2.72 -1.00 2.28
N HIS A 99 -1.72 -1.74 1.82
CA HIS A 99 -1.82 -3.19 1.69
C HIS A 99 -2.23 -3.86 3.01
N PHE A 100 -1.64 -3.45 4.14
CA PHE A 100 -1.92 -4.06 5.45
C PHE A 100 -3.30 -3.71 6.03
N HIS A 101 -4.07 -2.83 5.38
CA HIS A 101 -5.48 -2.61 5.70
C HIS A 101 -6.41 -3.60 4.99
N ARG A 102 -5.88 -4.36 4.02
CA ARG A 102 -6.65 -5.30 3.21
C ARG A 102 -6.67 -6.67 3.84
N VAL A 103 -7.81 -7.32 3.73
CA VAL A 103 -8.01 -8.72 4.08
C VAL A 103 -8.71 -9.38 2.90
N LEU A 104 -8.41 -10.65 2.65
CA LEU A 104 -9.03 -11.46 1.61
C LEU A 104 -10.20 -12.23 2.24
N ASN A 105 -11.41 -12.09 1.68
CA ASN A 105 -12.56 -12.90 2.04
C ASN A 105 -13.28 -13.30 0.76
N ASP A 106 -13.51 -14.60 0.58
CA ASP A 106 -14.16 -15.17 -0.60
C ASP A 106 -13.55 -14.71 -1.93
N GLY A 107 -12.22 -14.61 -1.99
CA GLY A 107 -11.50 -14.18 -3.20
C GLY A 107 -11.55 -12.67 -3.48
N ILE A 108 -12.17 -11.88 -2.60
CA ILE A 108 -12.31 -10.42 -2.72
C ILE A 108 -11.51 -9.72 -1.61
N TYR A 109 -10.71 -8.74 -2.00
CA TYR A 109 -9.99 -7.89 -1.05
C TYR A 109 -10.89 -6.76 -0.55
N PHE A 110 -11.04 -6.68 0.77
CA PHE A 110 -11.76 -5.62 1.47
C PHE A 110 -10.82 -4.85 2.39
N ASN A 111 -11.03 -3.55 2.52
CA ASN A 111 -10.40 -2.73 3.52
C ASN A 111 -11.20 -2.83 4.82
N ARG A 112 -10.55 -3.31 5.88
CA ARG A 112 -11.20 -3.55 7.18
C ARG A 112 -11.74 -2.29 7.86
N PHE A 113 -11.32 -1.10 7.45
CA PHE A 113 -11.67 0.15 8.13
C PHE A 113 -12.84 0.88 7.50
N TYR A 114 -12.90 0.96 6.16
CA TYR A 114 -13.87 1.83 5.50
C TYR A 114 -14.79 1.14 4.51
N ASP A 115 -14.52 -0.10 4.06
CA ASP A 115 -15.42 -0.74 3.09
C ASP A 115 -16.80 -1.02 3.71
N SER A 116 -16.84 -1.38 5.01
CA SER A 116 -18.09 -1.51 5.77
C SER A 116 -18.83 -0.18 5.90
N ILE A 117 -18.11 0.93 6.14
CA ILE A 117 -18.69 2.27 6.25
C ILE A 117 -19.29 2.71 4.91
N ILE A 118 -18.54 2.51 3.82
CA ILE A 118 -18.99 2.84 2.46
C ILE A 118 -20.25 2.06 2.11
N SER A 119 -20.27 0.76 2.40
CA SER A 119 -21.40 -0.12 2.12
C SER A 119 -22.62 0.27 2.96
N HIS A 120 -22.45 0.43 4.27
CA HIS A 120 -23.52 0.75 5.20
C HIS A 120 -24.22 2.09 4.90
N HIS A 121 -23.48 3.09 4.42
CA HIS A 121 -24.00 4.42 4.11
C HIS A 121 -24.22 4.68 2.61
N ASN A 122 -24.09 3.67 1.74
CA ASN A 122 -24.21 3.81 0.28
C ASN A 122 -23.35 4.94 -0.33
N LEU A 123 -22.09 5.04 0.11
CA LEU A 123 -21.18 6.14 -0.26
C LEU A 123 -20.32 5.86 -1.50
N GLN A 124 -20.58 4.79 -2.26
CA GLN A 124 -19.73 4.31 -3.35
C GLN A 124 -19.46 5.41 -4.42
N ASP A 125 -20.46 6.27 -4.66
CA ASP A 125 -20.38 7.37 -5.62
C ASP A 125 -19.89 8.69 -5.01
N ASP A 126 -19.68 8.77 -3.70
CA ASP A 126 -19.27 9.99 -2.99
C ASP A 126 -17.81 9.92 -2.49
N VAL A 127 -17.15 8.79 -2.66
CA VAL A 127 -15.82 8.52 -2.08
C VAL A 127 -14.76 8.28 -3.16
N TYR A 128 -13.51 8.57 -2.80
CA TYR A 128 -12.32 8.03 -3.44
C TYR A 128 -11.55 7.17 -2.44
N MET A 129 -10.98 6.07 -2.94
CA MET A 129 -10.14 5.14 -2.19
C MET A 129 -8.74 5.13 -2.77
N VAL A 130 -7.84 5.85 -2.14
CA VAL A 130 -6.48 6.08 -2.61
C VAL A 130 -5.55 5.01 -2.07
N GLU A 131 -5.07 4.12 -2.94
CA GLU A 131 -4.10 3.08 -2.59
C GLU A 131 -2.68 3.54 -2.96
N TYR A 132 -1.83 3.73 -1.94
CA TYR A 132 -0.48 4.29 -2.15
C TYR A 132 0.64 3.24 -2.26
N GLN A 133 0.38 1.97 -1.92
CA GLN A 133 1.36 0.87 -2.01
C GLN A 133 1.04 -0.09 -3.14
N LYS A 134 -0.01 -0.90 -2.98
CA LYS A 134 -0.31 -2.04 -3.85
C LYS A 134 -1.80 -2.13 -4.12
N ILE A 135 -2.12 -2.58 -5.33
CA ILE A 135 -3.48 -2.73 -5.83
C ILE A 135 -3.69 -4.19 -6.19
N TYR A 136 -4.86 -4.69 -5.85
CA TYR A 136 -5.31 -6.05 -6.16
C TYR A 136 -6.33 -6.03 -7.29
N GLU A 137 -6.40 -7.11 -8.08
CA GLU A 137 -7.34 -7.21 -9.21
C GLU A 137 -8.79 -7.29 -8.71
N ASN A 138 -9.04 -8.10 -7.68
CA ASN A 138 -10.38 -8.31 -7.11
C ASN A 138 -10.59 -7.49 -5.84
N MET A 139 -10.95 -6.21 -5.98
CA MET A 139 -11.29 -5.35 -4.83
C MET A 139 -12.77 -5.01 -4.80
N TYR A 140 -13.36 -5.03 -3.61
CA TYR A 140 -14.80 -4.85 -3.38
C TYR A 140 -15.34 -3.54 -4.02
N ASN A 141 -14.69 -2.41 -3.73
CA ASN A 141 -15.09 -1.08 -4.22
C ASN A 141 -14.20 -0.56 -5.38
N HIS A 142 -13.99 -1.37 -6.42
CA HIS A 142 -13.09 -1.05 -7.54
C HIS A 142 -13.39 0.29 -8.25
N LYS A 143 -14.65 0.73 -8.29
CA LYS A 143 -15.06 1.98 -8.96
C LYS A 143 -14.54 3.24 -8.29
N ALA A 144 -14.37 3.21 -6.97
CA ALA A 144 -13.87 4.34 -6.18
C ALA A 144 -12.33 4.36 -6.08
N LEU A 145 -11.65 3.35 -6.63
CA LEU A 145 -10.22 3.15 -6.44
C LEU A 145 -9.37 4.14 -7.26
N ILE A 146 -8.43 4.79 -6.57
CA ILE A 146 -7.33 5.55 -7.18
C ILE A 146 -6.00 4.83 -6.93
N ALA A 147 -5.34 4.50 -8.04
CA ALA A 147 -4.02 3.89 -8.07
C ALA A 147 -2.89 4.91 -7.87
N LEU A 148 -2.69 5.41 -6.64
CA LEU A 148 -1.77 6.54 -6.41
C LEU A 148 -0.31 6.20 -6.72
N SER A 149 0.13 4.97 -6.48
CA SER A 149 1.51 4.54 -6.76
C SER A 149 1.94 4.83 -8.20
N LYS A 150 1.05 4.59 -9.18
CA LYS A 150 1.30 4.89 -10.60
C LYS A 150 1.45 6.38 -10.88
N GLN A 151 0.68 7.22 -10.19
CA GLN A 151 0.69 8.67 -10.38
C GLN A 151 1.85 9.34 -9.66
N LEU A 152 2.27 8.80 -8.51
CA LEU A 152 3.40 9.32 -7.74
C LEU A 152 4.71 9.30 -8.53
N ASP A 153 4.94 8.28 -9.35
CA ASP A 153 6.17 8.19 -10.16
C ASP A 153 6.22 9.28 -11.24
N ASN A 154 5.09 9.52 -11.91
CA ASN A 154 4.96 10.62 -12.87
C ASN A 154 5.16 11.98 -12.20
N TYR A 155 4.49 12.20 -11.07
CA TYR A 155 4.60 13.44 -10.30
C TYR A 155 6.02 13.68 -9.79
N LYS A 156 6.68 12.66 -9.24
CA LYS A 156 8.09 12.75 -8.79
C LYS A 156 9.04 13.06 -9.95
N LEU A 157 8.80 12.51 -11.13
CA LEU A 157 9.60 12.80 -12.32
C LEU A 157 9.50 14.29 -12.69
N LEU A 158 8.28 14.83 -12.73
CA LEU A 158 8.02 16.23 -13.03
C LEU A 158 8.61 17.17 -11.96
N LEU A 159 8.45 16.84 -10.67
CA LEU A 159 9.03 17.59 -9.56
C LEU A 159 10.56 17.68 -9.62
N LYS A 160 11.24 16.63 -10.09
CA LYS A 160 12.70 16.64 -10.23
C LYS A 160 13.16 17.65 -11.27
N LEU A 161 12.35 17.93 -12.30
CA LEU A 161 12.68 18.92 -13.33
C LEU A 161 12.56 20.33 -12.79
N THR A 162 11.43 20.65 -12.14
CA THR A 162 11.21 21.97 -11.55
C THR A 162 12.24 22.28 -10.46
N ARG A 163 12.63 21.31 -9.64
CA ARG A 163 13.69 21.49 -8.64
C ARG A 163 15.07 21.78 -9.25
N LYS A 164 15.40 21.17 -10.40
CA LYS A 164 16.66 21.44 -11.11
C LYS A 164 16.68 22.86 -11.67
N GLN A 165 15.57 23.31 -12.25
CA GLN A 165 15.43 24.67 -12.77
C GLN A 165 15.57 25.72 -11.67
N LYS A 166 14.92 25.51 -10.51
CA LYS A 166 15.06 26.42 -9.36
C LYS A 166 16.49 26.53 -8.85
N LYS A 167 17.20 25.40 -8.73
CA LYS A 167 18.61 25.39 -8.31
C LYS A 167 19.54 26.10 -9.32
N GLN A 168 19.27 25.97 -10.62
CA GLN A 168 20.03 26.70 -11.64
C GLN A 168 19.81 28.21 -11.53
N ASN A 169 18.57 28.65 -11.37
CA ASN A 169 18.24 30.07 -11.23
C ASN A 169 18.82 30.70 -9.95
N ASP A 170 18.85 29.98 -8.84
CA ASP A 170 19.44 30.47 -7.58
C ASP A 170 20.99 30.58 -7.67
N SER A 171 21.64 29.78 -8.53
CA SER A 171 23.10 29.87 -8.76
C SER A 171 23.51 30.98 -9.72
N THR A 172 22.61 31.48 -10.58
CA THR A 172 22.89 32.57 -11.52
C THR A 172 22.71 33.97 -10.92
N CYS A 173 22.05 34.10 -9.76
CA CYS A 173 21.87 35.36 -9.04
C CYS A 173 23.00 35.67 -8.02
N ARG A 174 24.11 34.92 -8.02
CA ARG A 174 25.32 35.28 -7.28
C ARG A 174 26.37 35.81 -8.25
N ILE A 175 26.22 37.08 -8.65
CA ILE A 175 27.27 37.90 -9.25
C ILE A 175 27.28 39.22 -8.49
#